data_AF-A0A3A8X6G5-F1
#
_entry.id   AF-A0A3A8X6G5-F1
#
_cell.length_a   1.000
_cell.length_b   1.000
_cell.length_c   1.000
_cell.angle_alpha   90.00
_cell.angle_beta   90.00
_cell.angle_gamma   90.00
#
_symmetry.space_group_name_H-M   'P 1'
#
loop_
_entity.id
_entity.type
_entity.pdbx_description
1 polymer ?
#
loop_
_entity_poly.entity_id
_entity_poly.type
_entity_poly.pdbx_seq_one_letter_code
_entity_poly.pdbx_strand_id
1 'polypeptide(L)' 'MKTYPAEKIYEEAAFIAYYVHWGHDDIMAMSHRERLRWCDEISKINSKLNQEPENVFKV' A
#
# COMPACT_ATOMS: atom_id res chain seq x y z
N MET A 1 9.39 -20.32 -8.46
CA MET A 1 8.48 -19.63 -7.51
C MET A 1 9.26 -18.46 -6.92
N LYS A 2 8.90 -17.21 -7.20
CA LYS A 2 9.51 -16.04 -6.56
C LYS A 2 8.72 -15.73 -5.28
N THR A 3 9.41 -15.62 -4.16
CA THR A 3 8.82 -15.18 -2.89
C THR A 3 8.57 -13.68 -2.92
N TYR A 4 7.57 -13.22 -2.17
CA TYR A 4 7.33 -11.79 -2.02
C TYR A 4 8.44 -11.16 -1.17
N PRO A 5 9.08 -10.06 -1.61
CA PRO A 5 10.17 -9.45 -0.84
C PRO A 5 9.69 -8.91 0.51
N ALA A 6 10.43 -9.16 1.59
CA ALA A 6 10.11 -8.63 2.91
C ALA A 6 10.09 -7.10 2.94
N GLU A 7 11.03 -6.45 2.23
CA GLU A 7 11.09 -4.99 2.13
C GLU A 7 9.81 -4.38 1.55
N LYS A 8 9.17 -5.06 0.59
CA LYS A 8 7.90 -4.60 0.01
C LYS A 8 6.77 -4.55 1.04
N ILE A 9 6.80 -5.41 2.05
CA ILE A 9 5.80 -5.40 3.13
C ILE A 9 5.95 -4.12 3.97
N TYR A 10 7.18 -3.71 4.28
CA TYR A 10 7.42 -2.47 5.02
C TYR A 10 7.09 -1.23 4.19
N GLU A 11 7.38 -1.24 2.89
CA GLU A 11 6.96 -0.18 1.96
C GLU A 11 5.43 -0.04 1.93
N GLU A 12 4.69 -1.15 1.78
CA GLU A 12 3.21 -1.15 1.85
C GLU A 12 2.72 -0.60 3.18
N ALA A 13 3.29 -1.07 4.29
CA ALA A 13 2.83 -0.68 5.61
C ALA A 13 3.08 0.81 5.88
N ALA A 14 4.25 1.33 5.50
CA ALA A 14 4.59 2.75 5.61
C ALA A 14 3.67 3.61 4.73
N PHE A 15 3.39 3.18 3.50
CA PHE A 15 2.49 3.88 2.58
C PHE A 15 1.08 3.99 3.15
N ILE A 16 0.53 2.88 3.66
CA ILE A 16 -0.79 2.86 4.29
C ILE A 16 -0.78 3.77 5.53
N ALA A 17 0.18 3.59 6.45
CA ALA A 17 0.27 4.39 7.66
C ALA A 17 0.38 5.91 7.37
N TYR A 18 1.09 6.30 6.32
CA TYR A 18 1.23 7.70 5.93
C TYR A 18 -0.09 8.34 5.51
N TYR A 19 -0.94 7.63 4.75
CA TYR A 19 -2.18 8.18 4.21
C TYR A 19 -3.41 7.99 5.10
N VAL A 20 -3.50 6.88 5.84
CA VAL A 20 -4.67 6.58 6.68
C VAL A 20 -4.41 6.67 8.19
N HIS A 21 -3.14 6.86 8.58
CA HIS A 21 -2.72 7.04 9.99
C HIS A 21 -3.11 5.90 10.93
N TRP A 22 -3.28 4.68 10.39
CA TRP A 22 -3.48 3.48 11.20
C TRP A 22 -2.18 3.03 11.86
N GLY A 23 -2.32 2.31 12.98
CA GLY A 23 -1.19 1.77 13.73
C GLY A 23 -0.44 0.69 12.96
N HIS A 24 0.84 0.53 13.27
CA HIS A 24 1.68 -0.51 12.65
C HIS A 24 1.08 -1.90 12.82
N ASP A 25 0.63 -2.24 14.03
CA ASP A 25 0.09 -3.57 14.35
C ASP A 25 -1.20 -3.87 13.57
N ASP A 26 -2.08 -2.87 13.40
CA ASP A 26 -3.31 -3.02 12.62
C ASP A 26 -3.02 -3.33 11.15
N ILE A 27 -2.02 -2.66 10.58
CA ILE A 27 -1.60 -2.85 9.18
C ILE A 27 -0.88 -4.19 8.99
N MET A 28 -0.07 -4.60 9.97
CA MET A 28 0.64 -5.88 9.93
C MET A 28 -0.29 -7.08 10.15
N ALA A 29 -1.41 -6.90 10.83
CA ALA A 29 -2.45 -7.92 10.97
C ALA A 29 -3.21 -8.20 9.67
N MET A 30 -3.16 -7.30 8.69
CA MET A 30 -3.80 -7.50 7.39
C MET A 30 -3.14 -8.62 6.60
N SER A 31 -3.94 -9.34 5.81
CA SER A 31 -3.39 -10.22 4.78
C SER A 31 -2.65 -9.41 3.72
N HIS A 32 -1.71 -10.06 3.02
CA HIS A 32 -1.01 -9.43 1.90
C HIS A 32 -1.96 -8.84 0.85
N ARG A 33 -3.09 -9.54 0.56
CA ARG A 33 -4.10 -9.06 -0.39
C ARG A 33 -4.81 -7.80 0.08
N GLU A 34 -5.09 -7.69 1.38
CA GLU A 34 -5.73 -6.50 1.95
C GLU A 34 -4.80 -5.30 1.89
N ARG A 35 -3.52 -5.45 2.24
CA ARG A 35 -2.55 -4.35 2.10
C ARG A 35 -2.44 -3.87 0.66
N LEU A 36 -2.30 -4.79 -0.30
CA LEU A 36 -2.25 -4.42 -1.73
C LEU A 36 -3.51 -3.69 -2.19
N ARG A 37 -4.69 -4.12 -1.75
CA ARG A 37 -5.95 -3.44 -2.06
C ARG A 37 -5.98 -2.01 -1.51
N TRP A 38 -5.53 -1.82 -0.27
CA TRP A 38 -5.46 -0.49 0.33
C TRP A 38 -4.47 0.41 -0.40
N CYS A 39 -3.30 -0.11 -0.78
CA CYS A 39 -2.36 0.63 -1.61
C CYS A 39 -3.02 1.10 -2.93
N ASP A 40 -3.75 0.21 -3.61
CA ASP A 40 -4.46 0.54 -4.86
C ASP A 40 -5.55 1.61 -4.66
N GLU A 41 -6.37 1.51 -3.62
CA GLU A 41 -7.41 2.51 -3.34
C GLU A 41 -6.83 3.88 -2.98
N ILE A 42 -5.78 3.92 -2.15
CA ILE A 42 -5.07 5.16 -1.81
C ILE A 42 -4.48 5.79 -3.06
N SER A 43 -3.80 5.01 -3.92
CA SER A 43 -3.26 5.50 -5.18
C SER A 43 -4.35 6.04 -6.12
N LYS A 44 -5.51 5.37 -6.24
CA LYS A 44 -6.64 5.88 -7.04
C LYS A 44 -7.15 7.23 -6.55
N ILE A 45 -7.24 7.42 -5.23
CA ILE A 45 -7.66 8.69 -4.64
C ILE A 45 -6.63 9.78 -4.96
N ASN A 46 -5.35 9.50 -4.71
CA ASN A 46 -4.27 10.46 -4.95
C ASN A 46 -4.12 10.85 -6.42
N SER A 47 -4.18 9.89 -7.35
CA SER A 47 -4.12 10.19 -8.78
C SER A 47 -5.29 11.05 -9.25
N LYS A 48 -6.50 10.86 -8.69
CA LYS A 48 -7.66 11.74 -8.98
C LYS A 48 -7.47 13.15 -8.43
N LEU A 49 -6.86 13.29 -7.26
CA LEU A 49 -6.65 14.58 -6.61
C LEU A 49 -5.51 15.38 -7.26
N ASN A 50 -4.43 14.72 -7.69
CA ASN A 50 -3.20 15.37 -8.11
C ASN A 50 -2.96 15.42 -9.64
N GLN A 51 -3.82 14.82 -10.49
CA GLN A 51 -3.56 14.67 -11.94
C GLN A 51 -2.17 14.05 -12.25
N GLU A 52 -1.64 13.23 -11.35
CA GLU A 52 -0.26 12.71 -11.36
C GLU A 52 -0.16 11.18 -11.61
N PRO A 53 1.01 10.69 -12.07
CA PRO A 53 1.14 9.45 -12.86
C PRO A 53 0.91 8.14 -12.08
N GLU A 54 0.82 7.05 -12.85
CA GLU A 54 0.26 5.74 -12.48
C GLU A 54 0.96 5.02 -11.31
N ASN A 55 0.16 4.26 -10.54
CA ASN A 55 0.50 3.56 -9.29
C ASN A 55 1.80 2.72 -9.35
N VAL A 56 2.78 3.05 -8.51
CA VAL A 56 4.09 2.38 -8.38
C VAL A 56 4.05 0.98 -7.75
N PHE A 57 2.90 0.56 -7.23
CA PHE A 57 2.69 -0.75 -6.59
C PHE A 57 1.96 -1.77 -7.49
N LYS A 58 1.65 -1.42 -8.74
CA LYS A 58 1.15 -2.42 -9.72
C LYS A 58 2.26 -3.45 -10.00
N VAL A 59 1.98 -4.72 -9.69
CA VAL A 59 2.77 -5.90 -10.09
C VAL A 59 2.07 -6.63 -11.21
#